data_AF-A0A845D852-F1
#
_entry.id   AF-A0A845D852-F1
#
_cell.length_a   1.000
_cell.length_b   1.000
_cell.length_c   1.000
_cell.angle_alpha   90.00
_cell.angle_beta   90.00
_cell.angle_gamma   90.00
#
_symmetry.space_group_name_H-M   'P 1'
#
loop_
_entity.id
_entity.type
_entity.pdbx_description
1 polymer ?
#
loop_
_entity_poly.entity_id
_entity_poly.type
_entity_poly.pdbx_seq_one_letter_code
_entity_poly.pdbx_strand_id
1 'polypeptide(L)'
;MNVVISVNFFPRMNGVRRAQIPYRIGIHCSYMATWTYFHNLDPFIIHLTGNFGLRWYSMAYIMGFLSAYYVICWLIHKKLTPLSKKDVTDLIVWVAFGVILGGRLGYALFYDQELLTKFDSAFPYWEFLKIYHGGLASHGGIIGLIVAAALFARKRGFSTWHCLDLCALGGIGVFFGRIANFINGELFGRVIEGKALLAVQ
;
A
#
# COMPACT_ATOMS: atom_id res chain seq x y z
N MET A 1 5.51 -7.13 -44.10
CA MET A 1 6.57 -6.34 -43.43
C MET A 1 6.20 -6.30 -41.95
N ASN A 2 6.84 -7.15 -41.14
CA ASN A 2 6.49 -7.30 -39.72
C ASN A 2 7.23 -6.24 -38.91
N VAL A 3 6.53 -5.21 -38.46
CA VAL A 3 7.06 -4.30 -37.45
C VAL A 3 6.78 -4.92 -36.09
N VAL A 4 7.79 -5.57 -35.53
CA VAL A 4 7.78 -6.07 -34.15
C VAL A 4 8.05 -4.87 -33.24
N ILE A 5 6.99 -4.27 -32.67
CA ILE A 5 7.15 -3.30 -31.59
C ILE A 5 7.33 -4.09 -30.30
N SER A 6 8.59 -4.31 -29.90
CA SER A 6 8.93 -4.95 -28.64
C SER A 6 8.92 -3.87 -27.54
N VAL A 7 7.78 -3.71 -26.85
CA VAL A 7 7.71 -2.85 -25.66
C VAL A 7 8.26 -3.65 -24.48
N ASN A 8 9.50 -3.37 -24.10
CA ASN A 8 10.13 -3.97 -22.92
C ASN A 8 9.60 -3.29 -21.65
N PHE A 9 8.52 -3.82 -21.07
CA PHE A 9 8.21 -3.62 -19.66
C PHE A 9 9.04 -4.63 -18.85
N PHE A 10 9.75 -4.16 -17.82
CA PHE A 10 10.62 -4.88 -16.86
C PHE A 10 12.14 -4.89 -17.14
N PRO A 11 12.97 -4.45 -16.16
CA PRO A 11 14.40 -4.76 -16.14
C PRO A 11 14.60 -6.26 -15.91
N ARG A 12 15.63 -6.83 -16.56
CA ARG A 12 16.08 -8.23 -16.44
C ARG A 12 16.06 -8.72 -14.98
N MET A 13 15.17 -9.67 -14.66
CA MET A 13 15.41 -10.63 -13.59
C MET A 13 15.77 -11.98 -14.23
N ASN A 14 17.00 -12.44 -13.97
CA ASN A 14 17.52 -13.72 -14.43
C ASN A 14 16.79 -14.86 -13.70
N GLY A 15 16.26 -15.84 -14.45
CA GLY A 15 15.94 -17.17 -13.91
C GLY A 15 14.47 -17.57 -13.88
N VAL A 16 13.50 -16.67 -14.09
CA VAL A 16 12.09 -17.07 -14.22
C VAL A 16 11.80 -17.37 -15.68
N ARG A 17 11.58 -18.65 -16.01
CA ARG A 17 11.13 -19.08 -17.34
C ARG A 17 9.89 -18.27 -17.73
N ARG A 18 9.94 -17.59 -18.87
CA ARG A 18 8.79 -16.92 -19.49
C ARG A 18 7.65 -17.94 -19.59
N ALA A 19 6.58 -17.75 -18.83
CA ALA A 19 5.29 -18.26 -19.24
C ALA A 19 4.85 -17.40 -20.44
N GLN A 20 5.30 -17.79 -21.65
CA GLN A 20 4.65 -17.34 -22.88
C GLN A 20 3.27 -17.97 -22.88
N ILE A 21 2.27 -17.25 -22.36
CA ILE A 21 0.87 -17.58 -22.59
C ILE A 21 0.67 -17.39 -24.10
N PRO A 22 0.42 -18.46 -24.88
CA PRO A 22 0.32 -18.34 -26.33
C PRO A 22 -1.05 -17.74 -26.66
N TYR A 23 -1.14 -16.42 -26.68
CA TYR A 23 -2.29 -15.74 -27.26
C TYR A 23 -2.23 -15.90 -28.78
N ARG A 24 -2.72 -17.02 -29.29
CA ARG A 24 -3.00 -17.20 -30.73
C ARG A 24 -4.32 -16.49 -31.03
N ILE A 25 -4.29 -15.16 -31.06
CA ILE A 25 -5.43 -14.34 -31.44
C ILE A 25 -5.56 -14.43 -32.96
N GLY A 26 -6.44 -15.32 -33.42
CA GLY A 26 -7.00 -15.27 -34.76
C GLY A 26 -7.77 -13.96 -34.90
N ILE A 27 -7.31 -13.09 -35.78
CA ILE A 27 -7.85 -11.76 -36.00
C ILE A 27 -9.19 -11.89 -36.73
N HIS A 28 -10.28 -11.88 -35.97
CA HIS A 28 -11.59 -11.42 -36.43
C HIS A 28 -12.30 -10.75 -35.25
N CYS A 29 -11.75 -9.63 -34.76
CA CYS A 29 -12.46 -8.78 -33.80
C CYS A 29 -12.20 -7.30 -34.08
N SER A 30 -12.78 -6.82 -35.18
CA SER A 30 -12.83 -5.40 -35.54
C SER A 30 -13.69 -4.54 -34.59
N TYR A 31 -14.14 -5.09 -33.46
CA TYR A 31 -15.09 -4.44 -32.54
C TYR A 31 -14.60 -4.31 -31.09
N MET A 32 -13.42 -4.84 -30.72
CA MET A 32 -12.87 -4.70 -29.35
C MET A 32 -12.02 -3.45 -29.13
N ALA A 33 -12.01 -2.51 -30.08
CA ALA A 33 -11.17 -1.31 -29.99
C ALA A 33 -11.91 -0.06 -29.50
N THR A 34 -13.21 -0.11 -29.17
CA THR A 34 -13.97 1.14 -29.13
C THR A 34 -14.12 1.83 -27.78
N TRP A 35 -14.07 1.20 -26.59
CA TRP A 35 -14.36 1.96 -25.35
C TRP A 35 -13.76 1.40 -24.06
N THR A 36 -12.50 0.92 -24.05
CA THR A 36 -11.80 0.70 -22.77
C THR A 36 -11.07 1.98 -22.39
N TYR A 37 -11.67 2.79 -21.53
CA TYR A 37 -11.01 4.00 -21.02
C TYR A 37 -9.93 3.60 -20.01
N PHE A 38 -8.67 3.64 -20.44
CA PHE A 38 -7.53 3.56 -19.53
C PHE A 38 -7.30 4.96 -18.96
N HIS A 39 -7.40 5.11 -17.64
CA HIS A 39 -7.06 6.40 -17.03
C HIS A 39 -5.54 6.59 -17.19
N ASN A 40 -5.13 7.72 -17.75
CA ASN A 40 -3.70 8.07 -17.85
C ASN A 40 -3.31 9.00 -16.69
N LEU A 41 -3.63 8.57 -15.47
CA LEU A 41 -3.31 9.34 -14.27
C LEU A 41 -1.87 9.03 -13.86
N ASP A 42 -1.12 10.08 -13.55
CA ASP A 42 0.23 9.92 -13.04
C ASP A 42 0.18 9.40 -11.58
N PRO A 43 0.88 8.30 -11.24
CA PRO A 43 0.95 7.79 -9.87
C PRO A 43 1.65 8.77 -8.91
N PHE A 44 2.35 9.78 -9.43
CA PHE A 44 2.93 10.87 -8.65
C PHE A 44 2.01 12.09 -8.62
N ILE A 45 1.91 12.67 -7.43
CA ILE A 45 1.33 13.99 -7.21
C ILE A 45 2.37 15.07 -7.58
N ILE A 46 3.61 14.88 -7.14
CA ILE A 46 4.74 15.78 -7.42
C ILE A 46 5.96 14.94 -7.77
N HIS A 47 6.47 15.12 -8.99
CA HIS A 47 7.75 14.56 -9.42
C HIS A 47 8.88 15.48 -9.00
N LEU A 48 9.84 14.94 -8.23
CA LEU A 48 11.03 15.68 -7.82
C LEU A 48 12.21 15.30 -8.71
N THR A 49 12.57 14.02 -8.79
CA THR A 49 13.66 13.53 -9.66
C THR A 49 13.58 12.01 -9.88
N GLY A 50 13.61 11.56 -11.13
CA GLY A 50 13.61 10.12 -11.46
C GLY A 50 12.43 9.37 -10.84
N ASN A 51 12.70 8.25 -10.16
CA ASN A 51 11.65 7.43 -9.51
C ASN A 51 11.28 7.92 -8.09
N PHE A 52 11.77 9.11 -7.72
CA PHE A 52 11.56 9.74 -6.42
C PHE A 52 10.61 10.94 -6.53
N GLY A 53 9.56 10.90 -5.72
CA GLY A 53 8.51 11.91 -5.72
C GLY A 53 7.37 11.53 -4.78
N LEU A 54 6.45 12.46 -4.58
CA LEU A 54 5.28 12.25 -3.73
C LEU A 54 4.24 11.44 -4.51
N ARG A 55 3.90 10.25 -4.03
CA ARG A 55 2.94 9.33 -4.68
C ARG A 55 1.54 9.44 -4.07
N TRP A 56 0.52 9.09 -4.85
CA TRP A 56 -0.87 9.03 -4.36
C TRP A 56 -1.06 8.07 -3.19
N TYR A 57 -0.30 6.98 -3.14
CA TYR A 57 -0.28 6.09 -1.98
C TYR A 57 0.14 6.79 -0.69
N SER A 58 1.17 7.62 -0.72
CA SER A 58 1.63 8.35 0.46
C SER A 58 0.54 9.28 0.98
N MET A 59 -0.16 9.96 0.06
CA MET A 59 -1.32 10.80 0.40
C MET A 59 -2.47 9.97 0.98
N ALA A 60 -2.78 8.81 0.40
CA ALA A 60 -3.80 7.92 0.92
C ALA A 60 -3.52 7.45 2.36
N TYR A 61 -2.27 7.12 2.68
CA TYR A 61 -1.87 6.79 4.06
C TYR A 61 -2.07 7.97 5.02
N ILE A 62 -1.62 9.16 4.64
CA ILE A 62 -1.79 10.38 5.45
C ILE A 62 -3.28 10.64 5.71
N MET A 63 -4.11 10.58 4.66
CA MET A 63 -5.56 10.76 4.77
C MET A 63 -6.20 9.68 5.65
N GLY A 64 -5.72 8.43 5.57
CA GLY A 64 -6.12 7.36 6.47
C GLY A 64 -5.88 7.70 7.94
N PHE A 65 -4.65 8.08 8.30
CA PHE A 65 -4.31 8.45 9.68
C PHE A 65 -5.05 9.71 10.15
N LEU A 66 -5.17 10.73 9.30
CA LEU A 66 -5.92 11.95 9.62
C LEU A 66 -7.40 11.64 9.87
N SER A 67 -8.03 10.82 9.02
CA SER A 67 -9.44 10.44 9.22
C SER A 67 -9.63 9.71 10.55
N ALA A 68 -8.74 8.78 10.91
CA ALA A 68 -8.75 8.10 12.21
C ALA A 68 -8.59 9.11 13.36
N TYR A 69 -7.65 10.05 13.25
CA TYR A 69 -7.43 11.10 14.25
C TYR A 69 -8.71 11.91 14.50
N TYR A 70 -9.36 12.39 13.45
CA TYR A 70 -10.55 13.22 13.58
C TYR A 70 -11.74 12.44 14.15
N VAL A 71 -11.92 11.19 13.74
CA VAL A 71 -12.98 10.32 14.28
C VAL A 71 -12.74 10.06 15.77
N ILE A 72 -11.53 9.70 16.18
CA ILE A 72 -11.24 9.45 17.60
C ILE A 72 -11.33 10.74 18.41
N CYS A 73 -10.86 11.88 17.88
CA CYS A 73 -11.07 13.18 18.51
C CYS A 73 -12.56 13.49 18.67
N TRP A 74 -13.40 13.17 17.69
CA TRP A 74 -14.86 13.32 17.82
C TRP A 74 -15.42 12.43 18.95
N LEU A 75 -14.95 11.20 19.10
CA LEU A 75 -15.31 10.31 20.22
C LEU A 75 -14.90 10.89 21.59
N ILE A 76 -13.76 11.58 21.66
CA ILE A 76 -13.32 12.28 22.88
C ILE A 76 -14.32 13.37 23.26
N HIS A 77 -14.76 14.21 22.32
CA HIS A 77 -15.75 15.26 22.61
C HIS A 77 -17.10 14.67 23.05
N LYS A 78 -17.43 13.46 22.59
CA LYS A 78 -18.62 12.70 23.03
C LYS A 78 -18.42 11.93 24.34
N LYS A 79 -17.23 12.01 24.96
CA LYS A 79 -16.86 11.26 26.18
C LYS A 79 -17.03 9.74 26.03
N LEU A 80 -16.88 9.22 24.81
CA LEU A 80 -16.97 7.79 24.50
C LEU A 80 -15.63 7.06 24.63
N THR A 81 -14.56 7.78 24.91
CA THR A 81 -13.22 7.23 25.13
C THR A 81 -12.51 8.03 26.24
N PRO A 82 -11.74 7.37 27.11
CA PRO A 82 -10.98 8.04 28.17
C PRO A 82 -9.68 8.70 27.65
N LEU A 83 -9.31 8.48 26.39
CA LEU A 83 -8.09 9.05 25.81
C LEU A 83 -8.19 10.58 25.69
N SER A 84 -7.09 11.28 25.94
CA SER A 84 -6.96 12.70 25.59
C SER A 84 -6.54 12.90 24.13
N LYS A 85 -6.69 14.12 23.59
CA LYS A 85 -6.21 14.42 22.23
C LYS A 85 -4.72 14.11 22.05
N LYS A 86 -3.92 14.38 23.08
CA LYS A 86 -2.49 14.06 23.09
C LYS A 86 -2.24 12.55 23.01
N ASP A 87 -3.02 11.76 23.73
CA ASP A 87 -2.93 10.29 23.67
C ASP A 87 -3.27 9.76 22.28
N VAL A 88 -4.22 10.38 21.57
CA VAL A 88 -4.55 9.99 20.18
C VAL A 88 -3.41 10.31 19.24
N THR A 89 -2.83 11.51 19.34
CA THR A 89 -1.65 11.87 18.53
C THR A 89 -0.50 10.89 18.78
N ASP A 90 -0.22 10.57 20.05
CA ASP A 90 0.79 9.58 20.40
C ASP A 90 0.44 8.19 19.86
N LEU A 91 -0.80 7.73 20.01
CA LEU A 91 -1.27 6.43 19.50
C LEU A 91 -1.06 6.32 17.99
N ILE A 92 -1.40 7.37 17.23
CA ILE A 92 -1.21 7.38 15.77
C ILE A 92 0.25 7.26 15.41
N VAL A 93 1.14 7.98 16.10
CA VAL A 93 2.59 7.87 15.86
C VAL A 93 3.07 6.46 16.17
N TRP A 94 2.67 5.88 17.31
CA TRP A 94 3.00 4.50 17.67
C TRP A 94 2.56 3.50 16.61
N VAL A 95 1.30 3.60 16.17
CA VAL A 95 0.72 2.72 15.16
C VAL A 95 1.40 2.92 13.80
N ALA A 96 1.68 4.15 13.37
CA ALA A 96 2.37 4.42 12.12
C ALA A 96 3.76 3.77 12.09
N PHE A 97 4.53 3.91 13.17
CA PHE A 97 5.81 3.21 13.31
C PHE A 97 5.64 1.69 13.32
N GLY A 98 4.64 1.18 14.04
CA GLY A 98 4.31 -0.25 14.08
C GLY A 98 4.00 -0.82 12.70
N VAL A 99 3.18 -0.13 11.91
CA VAL A 99 2.79 -0.56 10.55
C VAL A 99 4.00 -0.57 9.62
N ILE A 100 4.85 0.47 9.65
CA ILE A 100 6.04 0.55 8.79
C ILE A 100 7.04 -0.55 9.17
N LEU A 101 7.38 -0.66 10.45
CA LEU A 101 8.37 -1.63 10.93
C LEU A 101 7.86 -3.07 10.77
N GLY A 102 6.62 -3.32 11.17
CA GLY A 102 5.98 -4.62 11.04
C GLY A 102 5.79 -5.01 9.59
N GLY A 103 5.41 -4.08 8.71
CA GLY A 103 5.28 -4.32 7.28
C GLY A 103 6.62 -4.67 6.63
N ARG A 104 7.69 -3.98 7.03
CA ARG A 104 9.05 -4.26 6.56
C ARG A 104 9.58 -5.60 7.07
N LEU A 105 9.36 -5.90 8.35
CA LEU A 105 9.74 -7.17 8.95
C LEU A 105 8.96 -8.33 8.34
N GLY A 106 7.65 -8.18 8.15
CA GLY A 106 6.84 -9.19 7.49
C GLY A 106 7.27 -9.41 6.04
N TYR A 107 7.64 -8.36 5.31
CA TYR A 107 8.18 -8.50 3.96
C TYR A 107 9.46 -9.34 3.97
N ALA A 108 10.40 -8.99 4.85
CA ALA A 108 11.66 -9.70 4.96
C ALA A 108 11.45 -11.17 5.38
N LEU A 109 10.58 -11.45 6.35
CA LEU A 109 10.38 -12.82 6.83
C LEU A 109 9.66 -13.74 5.83
N PHE A 110 8.67 -13.21 5.09
CA PHE A 110 7.79 -14.02 4.24
C PHE A 110 8.17 -14.01 2.76
N TYR A 111 8.85 -12.97 2.27
CA TYR A 111 9.10 -12.80 0.83
C TYR A 111 10.58 -12.71 0.49
N ASP A 112 11.40 -12.07 1.33
CA ASP A 112 12.82 -11.84 1.04
C ASP A 112 13.68 -11.90 2.31
N GLN A 113 14.01 -13.12 2.73
CA GLN A 113 14.75 -13.37 3.98
C GLN A 113 16.20 -12.88 3.91
N GLU A 114 16.78 -12.83 2.72
CA GLU A 114 18.14 -12.32 2.49
C GLU A 114 18.27 -10.85 2.89
N LEU A 115 17.18 -10.09 2.82
CA LEU A 115 17.10 -8.70 3.25
C LEU A 115 17.52 -8.49 4.72
N LEU A 116 17.37 -9.50 5.59
CA LEU A 116 17.77 -9.42 7.00
C LEU A 116 19.29 -9.51 7.18
N THR A 117 19.97 -10.27 6.32
CA THR A 117 21.41 -10.55 6.42
C THR A 117 22.26 -9.73 5.46
N LYS A 118 21.63 -8.99 4.54
CA LYS A 118 22.32 -8.23 3.51
C LYS A 118 22.73 -6.84 4.02
N PHE A 119 24.04 -6.67 4.13
CA PHE A 119 24.68 -5.40 4.45
C PHE A 119 25.41 -4.86 3.22
N ASP A 120 25.19 -3.58 2.93
CA ASP A 120 25.76 -2.84 1.80
C ASP A 120 26.79 -1.83 2.32
N SER A 121 27.70 -1.41 1.44
CA SER A 121 28.79 -0.47 1.73
C SER A 121 28.32 0.98 1.82
N ALA A 122 27.15 1.30 1.23
CA ALA A 122 26.56 2.63 1.23
C ALA A 122 25.51 2.79 2.35
N PHE A 123 25.41 3.99 2.92
CA PHE A 123 24.40 4.30 3.94
C PHE A 123 22.98 4.39 3.30
N PRO A 124 21.95 3.74 3.87
CA PRO A 124 21.95 2.89 5.05
C PRO A 124 22.60 1.53 4.78
N TYR A 125 23.56 1.14 5.63
CA TYR A 125 24.34 -0.09 5.49
C TYR A 125 23.50 -1.37 5.55
N TRP A 126 22.28 -1.31 6.11
CA TRP A 126 21.39 -2.46 6.19
C TRP A 126 20.26 -2.33 5.18
N GLU A 127 20.15 -3.25 4.23
CA GLU A 127 19.10 -3.21 3.19
C GLU A 127 17.69 -3.28 3.77
N PHE A 128 17.54 -3.87 4.95
CA PHE A 128 16.29 -3.83 5.70
C PHE A 128 15.78 -2.41 5.96
N LEU A 129 16.66 -1.43 6.19
CA LEU A 129 16.27 -0.04 6.45
C LEU A 129 15.94 0.76 5.19
N LYS A 130 16.26 0.22 4.01
CA LYS A 130 16.03 0.85 2.71
C LYS A 130 14.55 0.77 2.29
N ILE A 131 13.64 1.32 3.11
CA ILE A 131 12.18 1.30 2.90
C ILE A 131 11.74 1.96 1.59
N TYR A 132 12.55 2.86 1.04
CA TYR A 132 12.28 3.57 -0.22
C TYR A 132 12.47 2.69 -1.47
N HIS A 133 13.09 1.51 -1.35
CA HIS A 133 13.12 0.51 -2.42
C HIS A 133 11.80 -0.29 -2.54
N GLY A 134 10.78 0.05 -1.74
CA GLY A 134 9.55 -0.72 -1.63
C GLY A 134 9.75 -1.97 -0.78
N GLY A 135 8.77 -2.89 -0.77
CA GLY A 135 8.82 -4.12 0.02
C GLY A 135 8.23 -3.95 1.43
N LEU A 136 6.90 -3.86 1.48
CA LEU A 136 6.10 -3.87 2.70
C LEU A 136 5.02 -4.95 2.57
N ALA A 137 4.91 -5.81 3.58
CA ALA A 137 3.87 -6.83 3.64
C ALA A 137 2.67 -6.34 4.45
N SER A 138 1.46 -6.48 3.89
CA SER A 138 0.21 -6.08 4.57
C SER A 138 0.01 -6.85 5.90
N HIS A 139 0.22 -8.16 5.91
CA HIS A 139 0.12 -8.99 7.11
C HIS A 139 1.07 -8.53 8.22
N GLY A 140 2.32 -8.20 7.86
CA GLY A 140 3.30 -7.64 8.78
C GLY A 140 2.87 -6.29 9.34
N GLY A 141 2.27 -5.43 8.51
CA GLY A 141 1.74 -4.13 8.93
C GLY A 141 0.60 -4.26 9.94
N ILE A 142 -0.32 -5.21 9.73
CA ILE A 142 -1.43 -5.48 10.67
C ILE A 142 -0.90 -6.00 12.01
N ILE A 143 0.04 -6.95 12.00
CA ILE A 143 0.67 -7.46 13.22
C ILE A 143 1.41 -6.33 13.95
N GLY A 144 2.17 -5.53 13.21
CA GLY A 144 2.89 -4.37 13.75
C GLY A 144 1.97 -3.33 14.38
N LEU A 145 0.82 -3.04 13.77
CA LEU A 145 -0.23 -2.18 14.32
C LEU A 145 -0.75 -2.73 15.65
N ILE A 146 -1.10 -4.03 15.69
CA ILE A 146 -1.66 -4.67 16.90
C ILE A 146 -0.66 -4.60 18.04
N VAL A 147 0.60 -4.93 17.76
CA VAL A 147 1.69 -4.88 18.75
C VAL A 147 1.92 -3.44 19.24
N ALA A 148 1.99 -2.46 18.34
CA ALA A 148 2.20 -1.08 18.70
C ALA A 148 1.05 -0.50 19.56
N ALA A 149 -0.20 -0.78 19.18
CA ALA A 149 -1.37 -0.37 19.95
C ALA A 149 -1.40 -1.04 21.34
N ALA A 150 -1.05 -2.33 21.42
CA ALA A 150 -0.97 -3.05 22.70
C ALA A 150 0.13 -2.50 23.62
N LEU A 151 1.31 -2.20 23.07
CA LEU A 151 2.41 -1.59 23.84
C LEU A 151 2.08 -0.18 24.30
N PHE A 152 1.45 0.64 23.43
CA PHE A 152 0.96 1.96 23.80
C PHE A 152 -0.04 1.88 24.95
N ALA A 153 -1.04 1.02 24.83
CA ALA A 153 -2.09 0.85 25.83
C ALA A 153 -1.49 0.45 27.18
N ARG A 154 -0.59 -0.54 27.21
CA ARG A 154 0.12 -0.96 28.41
C ARG A 154 0.96 0.17 29.02
N LYS A 155 1.68 0.94 28.19
CA LYS A 155 2.54 2.04 28.65
C LYS A 155 1.72 3.20 29.26
N ARG A 156 0.52 3.45 28.75
CA ARG A 156 -0.36 4.54 29.19
C ARG A 156 -1.42 4.11 30.22
N GLY A 157 -1.53 2.81 30.52
CA GLY A 157 -2.53 2.29 31.46
C GLY A 157 -3.94 2.19 30.89
N PHE A 158 -4.09 2.15 29.56
CA PHE A 158 -5.37 1.94 28.88
C PHE A 158 -5.63 0.46 28.59
N SER A 159 -6.90 0.10 28.40
CA SER A 159 -7.27 -1.22 27.89
C SER A 159 -6.72 -1.43 26.47
N THR A 160 -5.98 -2.52 26.27
CA THR A 160 -5.47 -2.91 24.94
C THR A 160 -6.59 -3.08 23.93
N TRP A 161 -7.69 -3.73 24.33
CA TRP A 161 -8.84 -3.95 23.45
C TRP A 161 -9.48 -2.64 23.01
N HIS A 162 -9.64 -1.70 23.95
CA HIS A 162 -10.18 -0.38 23.62
C HIS A 162 -9.31 0.36 22.61
N CYS A 163 -7.98 0.33 22.77
CA CYS A 163 -7.07 0.92 21.77
C CYS A 163 -7.17 0.23 20.40
N LEU A 164 -7.30 -1.10 20.36
CA LEU A 164 -7.48 -1.84 19.11
C LEU A 164 -8.82 -1.51 18.42
N ASP A 165 -9.91 -1.38 19.19
CA ASP A 165 -11.21 -0.98 18.67
C ASP A 165 -11.15 0.42 18.06
N LEU A 166 -10.44 1.36 18.71
CA LEU A 166 -10.19 2.69 18.14
C LEU A 166 -9.35 2.61 16.85
N CYS A 167 -8.35 1.73 16.79
CA CYS A 167 -7.57 1.51 15.56
C CYS A 167 -8.42 0.94 14.41
N ALA A 168 -9.42 0.12 14.70
CA ALA A 168 -10.32 -0.43 13.68
C ALA A 168 -11.14 0.67 12.97
N LEU A 169 -11.43 1.79 13.64
CA LEU A 169 -12.07 2.97 13.02
C LEU A 169 -11.19 3.60 11.93
N GLY A 170 -9.89 3.33 11.94
CA GLY A 170 -8.96 3.71 10.87
C GLY A 170 -9.17 2.94 9.56
N GLY A 171 -10.15 2.02 9.48
CA GLY A 171 -10.53 1.32 8.26
C GLY A 171 -10.92 2.24 7.09
N ILE A 172 -11.26 3.51 7.36
CA ILE A 172 -11.43 4.55 6.33
C ILE A 172 -10.16 4.70 5.47
N GLY A 173 -8.97 4.42 6.02
CA GLY A 173 -7.72 4.36 5.27
C GLY A 173 -7.74 3.35 4.11
N VAL A 174 -8.51 2.26 4.22
CA VAL A 174 -8.68 1.28 3.13
C VAL A 174 -9.39 1.91 1.95
N PHE A 175 -10.39 2.77 2.19
CA PHE A 175 -11.07 3.49 1.12
C PHE A 175 -10.10 4.39 0.34
N PHE A 176 -9.30 5.21 1.04
CA PHE A 176 -8.28 6.03 0.38
C PHE A 176 -7.23 5.17 -0.35
N GLY A 177 -6.85 4.04 0.25
CA GLY A 177 -5.98 3.07 -0.40
C GLY A 177 -6.57 2.53 -1.70
N ARG A 178 -7.87 2.25 -1.76
CA ARG A 178 -8.54 1.81 -3.00
C ARG A 178 -8.59 2.90 -4.06
N ILE A 179 -8.74 4.16 -3.66
CA ILE A 179 -8.60 5.30 -4.59
C ILE A 179 -7.16 5.38 -5.13
N ALA A 180 -6.13 5.22 -4.29
CA ALA A 180 -4.75 5.22 -4.74
C ALA A 180 -4.43 4.04 -5.68
N ASN A 181 -4.96 2.85 -5.39
CA ASN A 181 -4.88 1.69 -6.29
C ASN A 181 -5.46 2.01 -7.66
N PHE A 182 -6.65 2.62 -7.68
CA PHE A 182 -7.28 3.07 -8.91
C PHE A 182 -6.40 4.07 -9.64
N ILE A 183 -5.91 5.12 -8.99
CA ILE A 183 -5.06 6.13 -9.64
C ILE A 183 -3.76 5.53 -10.21
N ASN A 184 -3.18 4.55 -9.52
CA ASN A 184 -1.97 3.87 -9.95
C ASN A 184 -2.20 2.82 -11.05
N GLY A 185 -3.45 2.46 -11.36
CA GLY A 185 -3.74 1.33 -12.24
C GLY A 185 -3.27 0.00 -11.66
N GLU A 186 -3.51 -0.22 -10.36
CA GLU A 186 -3.13 -1.45 -9.64
C GLU A 186 -4.38 -2.22 -9.16
N LEU A 187 -4.24 -3.54 -8.99
CA LEU A 187 -5.29 -4.43 -8.44
C LEU A 187 -6.58 -4.53 -9.26
N PHE A 188 -6.43 -4.80 -10.56
CA PHE A 188 -7.54 -5.06 -11.47
C PHE A 188 -8.44 -6.23 -11.03
N GLY A 189 -9.72 -6.10 -11.37
CA GLY A 189 -10.70 -7.17 -11.21
C GLY A 189 -10.47 -8.33 -12.18
N ARG A 190 -11.38 -9.29 -12.14
CA ARG A 190 -11.35 -10.42 -13.07
C ARG A 190 -11.70 -9.97 -14.49
N VAL A 191 -11.05 -10.56 -15.47
CA VAL A 191 -11.39 -10.36 -16.88
C VAL A 191 -12.82 -10.87 -17.12
N ILE A 192 -13.63 -10.05 -17.77
CA ILE A 192 -14.98 -10.40 -18.19
C ILE A 192 -15.09 -10.25 -19.70
N GLU A 193 -15.68 -11.25 -20.36
CA GLU A 193 -15.96 -11.22 -21.78
C GLU A 193 -17.36 -10.64 -21.99
N GLY A 194 -17.45 -9.38 -22.45
CA GLY A 194 -18.72 -8.73 -22.75
C GLY A 194 -18.70 -7.20 -22.63
N LYS A 195 -19.79 -6.55 -23.06
CA LYS A 195 -20.00 -5.10 -22.85
C LYS A 195 -20.43 -4.84 -21.40
N ALA A 196 -19.47 -4.66 -20.51
CA ALA A 196 -19.73 -4.14 -19.18
C ALA A 196 -19.63 -2.62 -19.20
N LEU A 197 -20.76 -1.96 -18.97
CA LEU A 197 -20.90 -0.50 -19.06
C LEU A 197 -20.03 0.26 -18.03
N LEU A 198 -19.53 -0.45 -17.01
CA LEU A 198 -18.71 0.07 -15.91
C LEU A 198 -17.40 -0.71 -15.74
N ALA A 199 -16.98 -1.49 -16.75
CA ALA A 199 -15.66 -2.09 -16.71
C ALA A 199 -14.60 -0.99 -16.81
N VAL A 200 -13.97 -0.71 -15.68
CA VAL A 200 -12.66 -0.05 -15.67
C VAL A 200 -11.63 -1.18 -15.61
N GLN A 201 -10.81 -1.25 -16.65
CA GLN A 201 -9.63 -2.11 -16.67
C GLN A 201 -8.47 -1.23 -16.24
#